data_AF-A0A1M6D0N1-F1
#
_entry.id   AF-A0A1M6D0N1-F1
#
_cell.length_a   1.000
_cell.length_b   1.000
_cell.length_c   1.000
_cell.angle_alpha   90.00
_cell.angle_beta   90.00
_cell.angle_gamma   90.00
#
_symmetry.space_group_name_H-M   'P 1'
#
loop_
_entity.id
_entity.type
_entity.pdbx_description
1 polymer ?
#
loop_
_entity_poly.entity_id
_entity_poly.type
_entity_poly.pdbx_seq_one_letter_code
_entity_poly.pdbx_strand_id
1 'polypeptide(L)'
;MKMTVVILGVAALSLVGAGYGAATVLAPPPAEVSSAETPAEETAAAEYAEENSHGAGPEPVASKDSYEVAQDRLLVRIGQVNVPVQKTRIVSYVVADIALKASGPRAADTLTRVESAVRARDVILAKMHALAERPILRGVNIDDRALGAALTEALKPEFPEVEDVVFVTLLKQDVPRM
;
A
#
# COMPACT_ATOMS: atom_id res chain seq x y z
N MET A 1 -40.05 22.39 33.70
CA MET A 1 -39.84 23.73 33.08
C MET A 1 -39.03 23.48 31.81
N LYS A 2 -39.72 23.38 30.67
CA LYS A 2 -39.81 24.38 29.58
C LYS A 2 -38.48 24.56 28.82
N MET A 3 -38.49 24.03 27.59
CA MET A 3 -37.48 24.07 26.54
C MET A 3 -37.06 25.50 26.16
N THR A 4 -35.82 25.63 25.70
CA THR A 4 -35.43 26.66 24.73
C THR A 4 -34.42 26.06 23.75
N VAL A 5 -34.97 25.43 22.71
CA VAL A 5 -34.30 25.23 21.42
C VAL A 5 -34.45 26.55 20.67
N VAL A 6 -33.34 27.21 20.33
CA VAL A 6 -33.35 28.36 19.42
C VAL A 6 -32.74 27.92 18.09
N ILE A 7 -33.63 27.83 17.11
CA ILE A 7 -33.38 27.66 15.69
C ILE A 7 -32.89 29.00 15.13
N LEU A 8 -31.73 28.99 14.48
CA LEU A 8 -31.31 29.97 13.48
C LEU A 8 -30.40 29.19 12.52
N GLY A 9 -30.77 28.87 11.28
CA GLY A 9 -31.57 29.63 10.34
C GLY A 9 -30.69 29.92 9.13
N VAL A 10 -30.58 28.95 8.23
CA VAL A 10 -30.28 29.11 6.80
C VAL A 10 -28.99 29.86 6.42
N ALA A 11 -27.89 29.11 6.30
CA ALA A 11 -26.81 29.42 5.37
C ALA A 11 -26.40 28.13 4.63
N ALA A 12 -27.40 27.46 4.06
CA ALA A 12 -27.15 26.56 2.95
C ALA A 12 -26.99 27.42 1.68
N LEU A 13 -26.14 26.95 0.78
CA LEU A 13 -26.08 27.30 -0.64
C LEU A 13 -25.16 28.47 -1.04
N SER A 14 -23.85 28.19 -1.11
CA SER A 14 -23.02 28.48 -2.30
C SER A 14 -21.55 28.20 -2.03
N LEU A 15 -21.02 27.08 -2.53
CA LEU A 15 -19.62 26.89 -3.00
C LEU A 15 -19.44 25.43 -3.45
N VAL A 16 -20.26 25.03 -4.42
CA VAL A 16 -19.97 23.91 -5.33
C VAL A 16 -19.77 24.54 -6.71
N GLY A 17 -18.58 24.35 -7.28
CA GLY A 17 -18.34 24.51 -8.71
C GLY A 17 -17.60 25.80 -9.12
N ALA A 18 -16.28 25.70 -9.25
CA ALA A 18 -15.48 26.24 -10.37
C ALA A 18 -13.99 26.11 -10.03
N GLY A 19 -13.48 24.87 -10.04
CA GLY A 19 -12.06 24.56 -9.85
C GLY A 19 -11.52 23.63 -10.93
N TYR A 20 -11.99 23.76 -12.17
CA TYR A 20 -11.35 23.17 -13.35
C TYR A 20 -10.68 24.31 -14.13
N GLY A 21 -9.49 24.68 -13.69
CA GLY A 21 -8.60 25.60 -14.39
C GLY A 21 -7.75 24.84 -15.42
N ALA A 22 -8.04 25.10 -16.68
CA ALA A 22 -7.21 24.97 -17.89
C ALA A 22 -5.81 24.29 -17.76
N ALA A 23 -5.73 23.05 -18.25
CA ALA A 23 -4.52 22.51 -18.87
C ALA A 23 -4.86 22.10 -20.32
N THR A 24 -5.04 23.10 -21.18
CA THR A 24 -5.17 22.91 -22.63
C THR A 24 -3.81 23.05 -23.30
N VAL A 25 -2.94 22.03 -23.24
CA VAL A 25 -1.83 21.89 -24.20
C VAL A 25 -1.50 20.40 -24.39
N LEU A 26 -1.46 19.99 -25.67
CA LEU A 26 -1.03 18.71 -26.26
C LEU A 26 -2.07 17.56 -26.33
N ALA A 27 -3.06 17.72 -27.21
CA ALA A 27 -3.66 16.60 -27.92
C ALA A 27 -2.90 16.41 -29.27
N PRO A 28 -2.50 15.18 -29.65
CA PRO A 28 -1.96 14.91 -30.98
C PRO A 28 -3.10 14.88 -32.01
N PRO A 29 -2.89 15.37 -33.26
CA PRO A 29 -3.95 15.37 -34.26
C PRO A 29 -4.31 13.92 -34.69
N PRO A 30 -5.60 13.64 -34.95
CA PRO A 30 -6.09 12.33 -35.34
C PRO A 30 -5.67 11.98 -36.78
N ALA A 31 -5.56 10.67 -37.02
CA ALA A 31 -5.30 10.09 -38.32
C ALA A 31 -6.41 10.44 -39.34
N GLU A 32 -6.03 11.05 -40.45
CA GLU A 32 -6.78 10.99 -41.71
C GLU A 32 -5.99 10.14 -42.71
N VAL A 33 -6.70 9.16 -43.27
CA VAL A 33 -6.21 8.20 -44.26
C VAL A 33 -6.09 8.91 -45.60
N SER A 34 -4.89 8.90 -46.19
CA SER A 34 -4.71 9.23 -47.61
C SER A 34 -3.78 8.20 -48.24
N SER A 35 -4.34 7.42 -49.17
CA SER A 35 -3.64 6.46 -50.02
C SER A 35 -2.67 7.18 -50.95
N ALA A 36 -1.39 6.78 -50.95
CA ALA A 36 -0.52 6.79 -52.13
C ALA A 36 0.81 6.08 -51.85
N GLU A 37 1.02 4.98 -52.59
CA GLU A 37 2.26 4.62 -53.30
C GLU A 37 3.51 4.11 -52.53
N THR A 38 3.73 2.81 -52.71
CA THR A 38 5.01 2.07 -52.71
C THR A 38 6.04 2.68 -53.68
N PRO A 39 7.33 2.75 -53.32
CA PRO A 39 8.37 1.80 -53.83
C PRO A 39 9.36 1.39 -52.72
N ALA A 40 9.79 0.14 -52.52
CA ALA A 40 10.58 -0.77 -53.38
C ALA A 40 12.02 -0.28 -53.70
N GLU A 41 12.99 -0.73 -52.90
CA GLU A 41 14.42 -1.04 -53.22
C GLU A 41 15.04 -1.58 -51.91
N GLU A 42 15.25 -2.88 -51.67
CA GLU A 42 16.18 -3.87 -52.28
C GLU A 42 17.66 -3.45 -52.30
N THR A 43 18.46 -4.10 -51.44
CA THR A 43 19.82 -4.64 -51.70
C THR A 43 20.27 -5.36 -50.41
N ALA A 44 20.18 -6.70 -50.34
CA ALA A 44 21.25 -7.68 -50.62
C ALA A 44 22.52 -7.49 -49.76
N ALA A 45 23.21 -8.49 -49.22
CA ALA A 45 23.04 -9.92 -48.96
C ALA A 45 24.31 -10.32 -48.15
N ALA A 46 24.21 -11.21 -47.16
CA ALA A 46 25.31 -12.09 -46.73
C ALA A 46 24.81 -13.08 -45.66
N GLU A 47 24.44 -14.24 -46.15
CA GLU A 47 24.38 -15.53 -45.46
C GLU A 47 25.78 -16.00 -45.05
N TYR A 48 25.95 -16.58 -43.86
CA TYR A 48 26.75 -17.79 -43.60
C TYR A 48 26.32 -18.42 -42.27
N ALA A 49 26.36 -19.75 -42.24
CA ALA A 49 25.60 -20.67 -41.41
C ALA A 49 26.37 -21.24 -40.19
N GLU A 50 25.73 -22.25 -39.57
CA GLU A 50 26.14 -23.24 -38.55
C GLU A 50 25.66 -22.93 -37.12
N GLU A 51 24.64 -23.62 -36.60
CA GLU A 51 24.56 -25.05 -36.22
C GLU A 51 25.47 -25.40 -35.04
N ASN A 52 24.89 -25.46 -33.83
CA ASN A 52 25.18 -26.52 -32.85
C ASN A 52 24.14 -26.54 -31.72
N SER A 53 23.16 -27.44 -31.90
CA SER A 53 22.87 -28.58 -31.04
C SER A 53 23.17 -28.55 -29.52
N HIS A 54 22.17 -29.05 -28.79
CA HIS A 54 22.19 -29.74 -27.49
C HIS A 54 22.15 -28.92 -26.18
N GLY A 55 20.92 -28.70 -25.73
CA GLY A 55 20.39 -29.37 -24.53
C GLY A 55 21.29 -29.50 -23.30
N ALA A 56 21.13 -28.57 -22.38
CA ALA A 56 21.17 -28.84 -20.95
C ALA A 56 20.14 -27.92 -20.29
N GLY A 57 19.11 -28.51 -19.68
CA GLY A 57 18.06 -27.74 -19.01
C GLY A 57 18.66 -26.81 -17.96
N PRO A 58 18.15 -25.58 -17.80
CA PRO A 58 18.62 -24.73 -16.73
C PRO A 58 18.16 -25.37 -15.42
N GLU A 59 19.12 -25.90 -14.65
CA GLU A 59 18.96 -25.97 -13.21
C GLU A 59 18.53 -24.57 -12.73
N PRO A 60 17.51 -24.44 -11.87
CA PRO A 60 17.03 -23.14 -11.46
C PRO A 60 18.08 -22.54 -10.54
N VAL A 61 19.02 -21.81 -11.13
CA VAL A 61 19.78 -20.80 -10.41
C VAL A 61 18.74 -19.78 -9.93
N ALA A 62 18.35 -19.92 -8.66
CA ALA A 62 17.48 -18.98 -7.99
C ALA A 62 18.19 -17.61 -7.95
N SER A 63 17.99 -16.83 -9.01
CA SER A 63 18.41 -15.44 -9.08
C SER A 63 17.76 -14.69 -7.92
N LYS A 64 18.48 -13.74 -7.30
CA LYS A 64 17.95 -12.94 -6.18
C LYS A 64 16.56 -12.33 -6.50
N ASP A 65 16.34 -11.95 -7.76
CA ASP A 65 15.04 -11.50 -8.27
C ASP A 65 13.92 -12.51 -8.04
N SER A 66 14.19 -13.81 -8.23
CA SER A 66 13.18 -14.85 -8.01
C SER A 66 12.83 -15.05 -6.54
N TYR A 67 13.75 -14.77 -5.62
CA TYR A 67 13.52 -14.84 -4.18
C TYR A 67 12.80 -13.59 -3.64
N GLU A 68 13.17 -12.39 -4.11
CA GLU A 68 12.47 -11.14 -3.77
C GLU A 68 11.04 -11.13 -4.33
N VAL A 69 10.84 -11.55 -5.58
CA VAL A 69 9.50 -11.70 -6.16
C VAL A 69 8.68 -12.76 -5.42
N ALA A 70 9.30 -13.84 -4.93
CA ALA A 70 8.61 -14.84 -4.13
C ALA A 70 8.22 -14.31 -2.74
N GLN A 71 9.05 -13.47 -2.12
CA GLN A 71 8.72 -12.80 -0.86
C GLN A 71 7.61 -11.77 -1.04
N ASP A 72 7.66 -10.96 -2.10
CA ASP A 72 6.61 -9.98 -2.41
C ASP A 72 5.26 -10.65 -2.63
N ARG A 73 5.21 -11.85 -3.21
CA ARG A 73 3.97 -12.64 -3.35
C ARG A 73 3.37 -13.10 -2.02
N LEU A 74 4.16 -13.12 -0.96
CA LEU A 74 3.71 -13.48 0.38
C LEU A 74 3.34 -12.25 1.23
N LEU A 75 3.64 -11.05 0.76
CA LEU A 75 3.29 -9.81 1.45
C LEU A 75 1.93 -9.30 0.98
N VAL A 76 0.96 -9.28 1.89
CA VAL A 76 -0.38 -8.75 1.64
C VAL A 76 -0.51 -7.38 2.27
N ARG A 77 -0.68 -6.33 1.45
CA ARG A 77 -0.88 -4.97 1.96
C ARG A 77 -2.27 -4.81 2.55
N ILE A 78 -2.33 -4.39 3.81
CA ILE A 78 -3.58 -4.07 4.51
C ILE A 78 -3.91 -2.58 4.36
N GLY A 79 -2.85 -1.76 4.28
CA GLY A 79 -2.93 -0.33 4.08
C GLY A 79 -2.56 0.47 5.32
N GLN A 80 -2.98 1.72 5.33
CA GLN A 80 -2.51 2.72 6.28
C GLN A 80 -3.43 2.83 7.50
N VAL A 81 -2.82 2.93 8.67
CA VAL A 81 -3.48 3.22 9.95
C VAL A 81 -2.85 4.47 10.59
N ASN A 82 -3.68 5.27 11.27
CA ASN A 82 -3.23 6.44 12.01
C ASN A 82 -3.79 6.37 13.44
N VAL A 83 -2.90 6.43 14.43
CA VAL A 83 -3.28 6.39 15.84
C VAL A 83 -2.69 7.59 16.59
N PRO A 84 -3.54 8.44 17.20
CA PRO A 84 -3.07 9.53 18.04
C PRO A 84 -2.62 8.99 19.41
N VAL A 85 -1.42 9.35 19.80
CA VAL A 85 -0.82 9.04 21.09
C VAL A 85 -0.84 10.30 21.95
N GLN A 86 -1.66 10.28 23.00
CA GLN A 86 -1.82 11.42 23.89
C GLN A 86 -0.62 11.53 24.83
N LYS A 87 0.09 12.65 24.82
CA LYS A 87 1.08 13.03 25.84
C LYS A 87 0.59 14.28 26.60
N THR A 88 1.28 14.63 27.68
CA THR A 88 0.88 15.73 28.58
C THR A 88 0.73 17.07 27.86
N ARG A 89 1.65 17.41 26.94
CA ARG A 89 1.68 18.70 26.23
C ARG A 89 1.66 18.58 24.70
N ILE A 90 1.65 17.35 24.18
CA ILE A 90 1.84 17.03 22.76
C ILE A 90 0.88 15.88 22.40
N VAL A 91 0.39 15.86 21.17
CA VAL A 91 -0.22 14.68 20.54
C VAL A 91 0.74 14.16 19.49
N SER A 92 1.19 12.91 19.62
CA SER A 92 1.98 12.27 18.58
C SER A 92 1.06 11.50 17.65
N TYR A 93 1.03 11.82 16.36
CA TYR A 93 0.34 11.01 15.35
C TYR A 93 1.28 9.94 14.83
N VAL A 94 0.94 8.68 15.08
CA VAL A 94 1.67 7.53 14.53
C VAL A 94 0.94 7.07 13.28
N VAL A 95 1.63 7.14 12.15
CA VAL A 95 1.12 6.76 10.84
C VAL A 95 1.90 5.56 10.36
N ALA A 96 1.23 4.43 10.14
CA ALA A 96 1.86 3.19 9.71
C ALA A 96 1.16 2.65 8.45
N ASP A 97 1.93 2.37 7.39
CA ASP A 97 1.47 1.56 6.26
C ASP A 97 1.93 0.12 6.48
N ILE A 98 0.97 -0.80 6.51
CA ILE A 98 1.14 -2.14 7.05
C ILE A 98 0.91 -3.19 5.97
N ALA A 99 1.80 -4.18 5.94
CA ALA A 99 1.66 -5.41 5.19
C ALA A 99 1.76 -6.63 6.12
N LEU A 100 1.05 -7.70 5.79
CA LEU A 100 1.14 -8.98 6.49
C LEU A 100 1.98 -9.94 5.67
N LYS A 101 2.93 -10.59 6.33
CA LYS A 101 3.66 -11.70 5.76
C LYS A 101 2.86 -12.98 5.98
N ALA A 102 2.38 -13.58 4.90
CA ALA A 102 1.63 -14.82 4.92
C ALA A 102 2.57 -16.04 5.01
N SER A 103 2.11 -17.13 5.63
CA SER A 103 2.89 -18.40 5.71
C SER A 103 3.05 -19.13 4.38
N GLY A 104 2.29 -18.73 3.36
CA GLY A 104 2.38 -19.34 2.03
C GLY A 104 1.42 -18.70 1.03
N PRO A 105 1.49 -19.09 -0.25
CA PRO A 105 0.72 -18.46 -1.31
C PRO A 105 -0.80 -18.54 -1.10
N ARG A 106 -1.29 -19.71 -0.65
CA ARG A 106 -2.72 -19.90 -0.35
C ARG A 106 -3.22 -19.05 0.83
N ALA A 107 -2.35 -18.80 1.81
CA ALA A 107 -2.66 -17.91 2.92
C ALA A 107 -2.68 -16.45 2.43
N ALA A 108 -1.73 -16.06 1.57
CA ALA A 108 -1.73 -14.74 0.95
C ALA A 108 -3.01 -14.46 0.15
N ASP A 109 -3.48 -15.44 -0.63
CA ASP A 109 -4.76 -15.34 -1.37
C ASP A 109 -5.96 -15.15 -0.44
N THR A 110 -5.96 -15.81 0.72
CA THR A 110 -7.06 -15.73 1.70
C THR A 110 -7.05 -14.40 2.45
N LEU A 111 -5.86 -13.90 2.80
CA LEU A 111 -5.67 -12.60 3.44
C LEU A 111 -5.95 -11.43 2.49
N THR A 112 -5.77 -11.63 1.18
CA THR A 112 -6.08 -10.61 0.15
C THR A 112 -7.59 -10.38 -0.01
N ARG A 113 -8.44 -11.29 0.46
CA ARG A 113 -9.89 -11.10 0.45
C ARG A 113 -10.27 -9.88 1.29
N VAL A 114 -11.23 -9.11 0.79
CA VAL A 114 -11.63 -7.84 1.40
C VAL A 114 -12.10 -8.03 2.84
N GLU A 115 -12.85 -9.09 3.11
CA GLU A 115 -13.37 -9.37 4.46
C GLU A 115 -12.25 -9.68 5.45
N SER A 116 -11.26 -10.47 5.02
CA SER A 116 -10.07 -10.81 5.82
C SER A 116 -9.22 -9.57 6.08
N ALA A 117 -8.94 -8.79 5.04
CA ALA A 117 -8.12 -7.59 5.12
C ALA A 117 -8.73 -6.52 6.05
N VAL A 118 -10.04 -6.29 5.94
CA VAL A 118 -10.77 -5.35 6.81
C VAL A 118 -10.73 -5.83 8.27
N ARG A 119 -11.02 -7.10 8.53
CA ARG A 119 -10.99 -7.64 9.89
C ARG A 119 -9.58 -7.61 10.49
N ALA A 120 -8.55 -7.94 9.72
CA ALA A 120 -7.16 -7.81 10.14
C ALA A 120 -6.82 -6.35 10.47
N ARG A 121 -7.27 -5.39 9.65
CA ARG A 121 -7.10 -3.95 9.91
C ARG A 121 -7.75 -3.53 11.23
N ASP A 122 -8.94 -4.03 11.53
CA ASP A 122 -9.65 -3.70 12.77
C ASP A 122 -8.90 -4.24 14.01
N VAL A 123 -8.38 -5.47 13.95
CA VAL A 123 -7.53 -6.03 15.01
C VAL A 123 -6.27 -5.19 15.22
N ILE A 124 -5.61 -4.81 14.12
CA ILE A 124 -4.42 -3.94 14.15
C ILE A 124 -4.76 -2.58 14.78
N LEU A 125 -5.86 -1.94 14.36
CA LEU A 125 -6.28 -0.65 14.89
C LEU A 125 -6.57 -0.74 16.39
N ALA A 126 -7.32 -1.75 16.81
CA ALA A 126 -7.63 -1.98 18.22
C ALA A 126 -6.36 -2.17 19.05
N LYS A 127 -5.42 -2.98 18.57
CA LYS A 127 -4.15 -3.21 19.25
C LYS A 127 -3.28 -1.95 19.28
N MET A 128 -3.16 -1.22 18.17
CA MET A 128 -2.42 0.04 18.10
C MET A 128 -2.97 1.08 19.08
N HIS A 129 -4.30 1.19 19.22
CA HIS A 129 -4.93 2.03 20.23
C HIS A 129 -4.58 1.59 21.66
N ALA A 130 -4.61 0.29 21.95
CA ALA A 130 -4.18 -0.22 23.26
C ALA A 130 -2.68 0.03 23.54
N LEU A 131 -1.84 -0.03 22.50
CA LEU A 131 -0.40 0.26 22.61
C LEU A 131 -0.12 1.77 22.70
N ALA A 132 -1.05 2.64 22.32
CA ALA A 132 -0.88 4.10 22.36
C ALA A 132 -0.63 4.61 23.79
N GLU A 133 -1.13 3.90 24.79
CA GLU A 133 -0.90 4.26 26.20
C GLU A 133 0.41 3.73 26.75
N ARG A 134 1.11 2.84 26.02
CA ARG A 134 2.30 2.13 26.46
C ARG A 134 3.60 2.81 25.99
N PRO A 135 4.74 2.50 26.63
CA PRO A 135 6.04 3.07 26.27
C PRO A 135 6.44 2.84 24.80
N ILE A 136 5.98 1.75 24.18
CA ILE A 136 6.31 1.37 22.81
C ILE A 136 5.90 2.43 21.77
N LEU A 137 4.77 3.12 21.97
CA LEU A 137 4.32 4.22 21.12
C LEU A 137 4.54 5.60 21.77
N ARG A 138 4.67 5.69 23.10
CA ARG A 138 4.92 6.96 23.81
C ARG A 138 6.38 7.41 23.81
N GLY A 139 7.32 6.50 23.65
CA GLY A 139 8.77 6.78 23.63
C GLY A 139 9.19 7.78 22.56
N VAL A 140 10.45 8.21 22.57
CA VAL A 140 10.97 9.14 21.56
C VAL A 140 11.03 8.45 20.19
N ASN A 141 11.58 7.23 20.16
CA ASN A 141 11.61 6.37 18.99
C ASN A 141 10.59 5.24 19.13
N ILE A 142 10.08 4.75 18.00
CA ILE A 142 9.24 3.56 17.94
C ILE A 142 10.14 2.38 17.64
N ASP A 143 10.05 1.33 18.46
CA ASP A 143 10.67 0.03 18.19
C ASP A 143 9.75 -0.73 17.23
N ASP A 144 10.14 -0.79 15.96
CA ASP A 144 9.41 -1.43 14.87
C ASP A 144 9.27 -2.94 15.08
N ARG A 145 10.33 -3.60 15.54
CA ARG A 145 10.33 -5.05 15.80
C ARG A 145 9.41 -5.42 16.96
N ALA A 146 9.49 -4.69 18.06
CA ALA A 146 8.62 -4.92 19.21
C ALA A 146 7.15 -4.62 18.85
N LEU A 147 6.91 -3.61 18.01
CA LEU A 147 5.56 -3.26 17.56
C LEU A 147 5.01 -4.34 16.62
N GLY A 148 5.80 -4.77 15.64
CA GLY A 148 5.47 -5.86 14.72
C GLY A 148 5.12 -7.12 15.49
N ALA A 149 5.99 -7.56 16.42
CA ALA A 149 5.74 -8.72 17.26
C ALA A 149 4.44 -8.62 18.07
N ALA A 150 4.16 -7.44 18.66
CA ALA A 150 2.93 -7.22 19.42
C ALA A 150 1.66 -7.22 18.55
N LEU A 151 1.75 -6.77 17.29
CA LEU A 151 0.65 -6.84 16.32
C LEU A 151 0.47 -8.27 15.79
N THR A 152 1.55 -8.97 15.48
CA THR A 152 1.53 -10.39 15.08
C THR A 152 0.89 -11.25 16.17
N GLU A 153 1.27 -11.04 17.43
CA GLU A 153 0.64 -11.72 18.57
C GLU A 153 -0.86 -11.46 18.67
N ALA A 154 -1.30 -10.22 18.40
CA ALA A 154 -2.70 -9.86 18.43
C ALA A 154 -3.50 -10.47 17.26
N LEU A 155 -2.88 -10.68 16.10
CA LEU A 155 -3.51 -11.26 14.93
C LEU A 155 -3.60 -12.79 14.98
N LYS A 156 -2.63 -13.46 15.62
CA LYS A 156 -2.55 -14.93 15.69
C LYS A 156 -3.85 -15.68 16.05
N PRO A 157 -4.69 -15.20 16.99
CA PRO A 157 -5.93 -15.91 17.35
C PRO A 157 -6.96 -16.00 16.20
N GLU A 158 -7.03 -14.96 15.37
CA GLU A 158 -8.00 -14.89 14.25
C GLU A 158 -7.37 -15.23 12.91
N PHE A 159 -6.06 -14.98 12.76
CA PHE A 159 -5.28 -15.14 11.53
C PHE A 159 -4.00 -15.92 11.84
N PRO A 160 -4.09 -17.24 12.07
CA PRO A 160 -2.92 -18.08 12.38
C PRO A 160 -1.94 -18.22 11.20
N GLU A 161 -2.39 -17.85 10.01
CA GLU A 161 -1.65 -17.89 8.74
C GLU A 161 -0.78 -16.65 8.49
N VAL A 162 -0.79 -15.69 9.42
CA VAL A 162 0.11 -14.53 9.44
C VAL A 162 1.39 -14.91 10.19
N GLU A 163 2.52 -14.88 9.49
CA GLU A 163 3.84 -15.09 10.11
C GLU A 163 4.31 -13.85 10.86
N ASP A 164 4.19 -12.69 10.21
CA ASP A 164 4.68 -11.43 10.77
C ASP A 164 3.96 -10.21 10.19
N VAL A 165 4.03 -9.11 10.92
CA VAL A 165 3.53 -7.80 10.51
C VAL A 165 4.72 -6.93 10.11
N VAL A 166 4.71 -6.47 8.87
CA VAL A 166 5.77 -5.65 8.28
C VAL A 166 5.26 -4.23 8.06
N PHE A 167 6.09 -3.26 8.40
CA PHE A 167 5.80 -1.85 8.15
C PHE A 167 6.47 -1.41 6.85
N VAL A 168 5.65 -1.05 5.85
CA VAL A 168 6.13 -0.41 4.61
C VAL A 168 6.58 1.01 4.91
N THR A 169 5.86 1.69 5.80
CA THR A 169 6.21 3.01 6.30
C THR A 169 5.77 3.12 7.75
N LEU A 170 6.59 3.73 8.59
CA LEU A 170 6.26 4.03 9.98
C LEU A 170 6.76 5.43 10.33
N LEU A 171 5.83 6.37 10.48
CA LEU A 171 6.10 7.76 10.78
C LEU A 171 5.51 8.14 12.13
N LYS A 172 6.23 8.97 12.86
CA LYS A 172 5.75 9.61 14.08
C LYS A 172 5.89 11.12 13.96
N GLN A 173 4.79 11.83 14.16
CA GLN A 173 4.77 13.29 14.12
C GLN A 173 4.22 13.86 15.42
N ASP A 174 5.02 14.68 16.09
CA ASP A 174 4.65 15.33 17.34
C ASP A 174 4.00 16.70 17.05
N VAL A 175 2.79 16.91 17.55
CA VAL A 175 2.01 18.16 17.41
C VAL A 175 1.75 18.75 18.79
N PRO A 176 2.22 19.98 19.09
CA PRO A 176 1.96 20.63 20.37
C PRO A 176 0.46 20.82 20.64
N ARG A 177 0.05 20.64 21.89
CA ARG A 177 -1.27 21.09 22.35
C ARG A 177 -1.15 22.53 22.83
N MET A 178 -2.03 23.39 22.33
CA MET A 178 -2.15 24.78 22.81
C MET A 178 -2.74 24.81 24.22
#